data_AF-A0A926H3F3-F1
#
_entry.id   AF-A0A926H3F3-F1
#
_cell.length_a   1.000
_cell.length_b   1.000
_cell.length_c   1.000
_cell.angle_alpha   90.00
_cell.angle_beta   90.00
_cell.angle_gamma   90.00
#
_symmetry.space_group_name_H-M   'P 1'
#
loop_
_entity.id
_entity.type
_entity.pdbx_description
1 polymer ?
#
loop_
_entity_poly.entity_id
_entity_poly.type
_entity_poly.pdbx_seq_one_letter_code
_entity_poly.pdbx_strand_id
1 'polypeptide(L)'
;MISRHNVLAMAMLMLGINACDSSTDPDDPASRWDKRFGADNAPTGIVTKIATTGDMVYVGGAFRSLKNRGDNQSRQNIAAWTGNDWSTLAAIVTPTNQFVDATVDAMEMCNGELYVSGSFESIDSVRVDGFAKWDRTAWQNAAAVKPTDLAVDGSTMYGATELGIVSIGYGQWSILEPGASMRVNRIVAIDSIVYGTVGADIFRWRYNTWRKIASFTRTDGGQP
;
A
#
# COMPACT_ATOMS: atom_id res chain seq x y z
N MET A 1 -19.56 1.72 6.46
CA MET A 1 -19.21 0.74 7.51
C MET A 1 -18.85 -0.57 6.81
N ILE A 2 -17.55 -0.80 6.60
CA ILE A 2 -17.03 -2.02 5.97
C ILE A 2 -17.36 -3.19 6.90
N SER A 3 -18.16 -4.16 6.44
CA SER A 3 -18.65 -5.25 7.30
C SER A 3 -17.49 -6.16 7.75
N ARG A 4 -17.64 -6.86 8.88
CA ARG A 4 -16.65 -7.83 9.40
C ARG A 4 -16.26 -8.91 8.36
N HIS A 5 -17.12 -9.19 7.38
CA HIS A 5 -16.84 -10.14 6.31
C HIS A 5 -15.79 -9.63 5.31
N ASN A 6 -15.66 -8.31 5.13
CA ASN A 6 -14.67 -7.72 4.22
C ASN A 6 -13.24 -7.82 4.78
N VAL A 7 -13.08 -7.71 6.11
CA VAL A 7 -11.75 -7.68 6.78
C VAL A 7 -11.07 -9.05 6.74
N LEU A 8 -11.81 -10.15 6.95
CA LEU A 8 -11.28 -11.52 6.90
C LEU A 8 -10.95 -11.98 5.47
N ALA A 9 -11.74 -11.54 4.47
CA ALA A 9 -11.47 -11.81 3.06
C ALA A 9 -10.22 -11.07 2.54
N MET A 10 -9.96 -9.84 3.02
CA MET A 10 -8.75 -9.07 2.70
C MET A 10 -7.45 -9.70 3.21
N ALA A 11 -7.49 -10.43 4.34
CA ALA A 11 -6.33 -11.16 4.84
C ALA A 11 -5.91 -12.31 3.90
N MET A 12 -6.86 -12.96 3.21
CA MET A 12 -6.55 -14.02 2.25
C MET A 12 -6.02 -13.49 0.91
N LEU A 13 -6.48 -12.33 0.45
CA LEU A 13 -5.93 -11.62 -0.72
C LEU A 13 -4.43 -11.32 -0.57
N MET A 14 -3.99 -11.00 0.65
CA MET A 14 -2.57 -10.79 0.94
C MET A 14 -1.78 -12.10 1.14
N LEU A 15 -2.45 -13.22 1.38
CA LEU A 15 -1.84 -14.53 1.62
C LEU A 15 -1.92 -15.49 0.42
N GLY A 16 -2.63 -15.13 -0.65
CA GLY A 16 -2.80 -15.98 -1.85
C GLY A 16 -3.59 -17.26 -1.60
N ILE A 17 -4.40 -17.31 -0.54
CA ILE A 17 -5.18 -18.50 -0.18
C ILE A 17 -6.48 -18.49 -0.99
N ASN A 18 -6.59 -19.41 -1.95
CA ASN A 18 -7.79 -19.60 -2.76
C ASN A 18 -8.81 -20.46 -2.00
N ALA A 19 -10.02 -19.94 -1.77
CA ALA A 19 -11.15 -20.76 -1.39
C ALA A 19 -11.77 -21.40 -2.64
N CYS A 20 -11.93 -22.73 -2.62
CA CYS A 20 -12.58 -23.49 -3.68
C CYS A 20 -14.11 -23.38 -3.54
N ASP A 21 -14.81 -22.83 -4.54
CA ASP A 21 -16.25 -22.50 -4.47
C ASP A 21 -17.16 -23.51 -5.20
N SER A 22 -16.83 -24.80 -5.19
CA SER A 22 -17.68 -25.82 -5.86
C SER A 22 -18.66 -26.53 -4.92
N SER A 23 -18.79 -26.07 -3.68
CA SER A 23 -19.63 -26.75 -2.69
C SER A 23 -21.11 -26.39 -2.81
N THR A 24 -21.95 -27.42 -2.91
CA THR A 24 -23.41 -27.31 -2.77
C THR A 24 -23.87 -27.67 -1.36
N ASP A 25 -22.93 -27.99 -0.47
CA ASP A 25 -23.20 -28.36 0.92
C ASP A 25 -23.36 -27.09 1.78
N PRO A 26 -24.53 -26.86 2.40
CA PRO A 26 -24.78 -25.71 3.26
C PRO A 26 -23.91 -25.69 4.53
N ASP A 27 -23.29 -26.82 4.90
CA ASP A 27 -22.37 -26.91 6.04
C ASP A 27 -20.89 -26.78 5.65
N ASP A 28 -20.58 -26.67 4.36
CA ASP A 28 -19.20 -26.47 3.91
C ASP A 28 -18.67 -25.09 4.34
N PRO A 29 -17.53 -24.99 5.04
CA PRO A 29 -16.91 -23.70 5.33
C PRO A 29 -16.64 -22.86 4.08
N ALA A 30 -16.49 -23.46 2.89
CA ALA A 30 -16.38 -22.79 1.60
C ALA A 30 -17.67 -22.05 1.19
N SER A 31 -18.86 -22.58 1.52
CA SER A 31 -20.15 -21.96 1.19
C SER A 31 -20.49 -20.76 2.09
N ARG A 32 -19.74 -20.58 3.18
CA ARG A 32 -19.81 -19.42 4.09
C ARG A 32 -19.07 -18.19 3.55
N TRP A 33 -18.30 -18.33 2.48
CA TRP A 33 -17.59 -17.22 1.87
C TRP A 33 -18.46 -16.47 0.87
N ASP A 34 -18.20 -15.17 0.76
CA ASP A 34 -18.83 -14.36 -0.25
C ASP A 34 -18.21 -14.69 -1.62
N LYS A 35 -19.05 -15.17 -2.55
CA LYS A 35 -18.67 -15.63 -3.89
C LYS A 35 -17.96 -14.56 -4.73
N ARG A 36 -18.01 -13.29 -4.31
CA ARG A 36 -17.26 -12.20 -4.92
C ARG A 36 -15.74 -12.34 -4.74
N PHE A 37 -15.28 -13.16 -3.80
CA PHE A 37 -13.85 -13.38 -3.50
C PHE A 37 -13.36 -14.81 -3.78
N GLY A 38 -14.11 -15.60 -4.57
CA GLY A 38 -13.71 -16.96 -4.96
C GLY A 38 -12.50 -17.01 -5.90
N ALA A 39 -11.95 -18.21 -6.11
CA ALA A 39 -10.74 -18.46 -6.91
C ALA A 39 -10.77 -17.85 -8.33
N ASP A 40 -11.94 -17.76 -8.96
CA ASP A 40 -12.10 -17.19 -10.30
C ASP A 40 -11.84 -15.67 -10.36
N ASN A 41 -11.89 -14.99 -9.21
CA ASN A 41 -11.66 -13.55 -9.06
C ASN A 41 -10.35 -13.24 -8.33
N ALA A 42 -9.54 -14.25 -8.01
CA ALA A 42 -8.27 -14.07 -7.31
C ALA A 42 -7.28 -13.29 -8.20
N PRO A 43 -6.45 -12.41 -7.60
CA PRO A 43 -5.47 -11.69 -8.36
C PRO A 43 -4.39 -12.62 -8.94
N THR A 44 -3.94 -12.37 -10.17
CA THR A 44 -2.73 -13.01 -10.68
C THR A 44 -1.51 -12.19 -10.28
N GLY A 45 -0.74 -12.68 -9.31
CA GLY A 45 0.37 -11.95 -8.68
C GLY A 45 0.07 -11.63 -7.23
N ILE A 46 0.76 -10.63 -6.66
CA ILE A 46 0.70 -10.36 -5.22
C ILE A 46 0.10 -8.99 -4.91
N VAL A 47 -0.82 -8.96 -3.95
CA VAL A 47 -1.28 -7.75 -3.27
C VAL A 47 -0.39 -7.56 -2.04
N THR A 48 0.29 -6.42 -1.95
CA THR A 48 1.30 -6.13 -0.92
C THR A 48 0.95 -4.94 -0.04
N LYS A 49 -0.07 -4.17 -0.44
CA LYS A 49 -0.53 -2.97 0.25
C LYS A 49 -2.03 -2.85 0.26
N ILE A 50 -2.51 -2.19 1.31
CA ILE A 50 -3.91 -1.94 1.53
C ILE A 50 -4.05 -0.56 2.17
N ALA A 51 -5.05 0.20 1.72
CA ALA A 51 -5.47 1.42 2.38
C ALA A 51 -7.00 1.43 2.45
N THR A 52 -7.59 2.13 3.41
CA THR A 52 -9.04 2.09 3.61
C THR A 52 -9.62 3.48 3.81
N THR A 53 -10.86 3.63 3.39
CA THR A 53 -11.74 4.74 3.74
C THR A 53 -13.01 4.17 4.38
N GLY A 54 -13.91 5.01 4.89
CA GLY A 54 -15.14 4.52 5.52
C GLY A 54 -16.06 3.72 4.59
N ASP A 55 -15.84 3.84 3.28
CA ASP A 55 -16.63 3.32 2.18
C ASP A 55 -15.88 2.37 1.22
N MET A 56 -14.55 2.50 1.09
CA MET A 56 -13.76 1.73 0.12
C MET A 56 -12.51 1.11 0.73
N VAL A 57 -12.02 0.07 0.07
CA VAL A 57 -10.71 -0.53 0.34
C VAL A 57 -9.87 -0.45 -0.92
N TYR A 58 -8.69 0.13 -0.85
CA TYR A 58 -7.72 0.17 -1.92
C TYR A 58 -6.71 -0.94 -1.71
N VAL A 59 -6.35 -1.63 -2.79
CA VAL A 59 -5.29 -2.63 -2.79
C VAL A 59 -4.22 -2.22 -3.77
N GLY A 60 -2.96 -2.44 -3.38
CA GLY A 60 -1.77 -2.16 -4.16
C GLY A 60 -0.85 -3.37 -4.24
N GLY A 61 -0.18 -3.59 -5.36
CA GLY A 61 0.89 -4.58 -5.44
C GLY A 61 1.43 -4.81 -6.85
N ALA A 62 1.95 -6.03 -7.07
CA ALA A 62 2.50 -6.50 -8.34
C ALA A 62 1.55 -7.48 -9.04
N PHE A 63 0.23 -7.28 -8.89
CA PHE A 63 -0.77 -8.12 -9.53
C PHE A 63 -1.10 -7.63 -10.95
N ARG A 64 -1.21 -8.57 -11.88
CA ARG A 64 -1.42 -8.35 -13.32
C ARG A 64 -2.88 -8.52 -13.74
N SER A 65 -3.70 -9.13 -12.88
CA SER A 65 -5.14 -9.13 -13.04
C SER A 65 -5.82 -9.22 -11.70
N LEU A 66 -6.99 -8.59 -11.62
CA LEU A 66 -7.99 -8.73 -10.58
C LEU A 66 -9.33 -8.44 -11.26
N LYS A 67 -10.29 -9.35 -11.13
CA LYS A 67 -11.54 -9.33 -11.89
C LYS A 67 -12.75 -9.36 -10.97
N ASN A 68 -13.89 -8.87 -11.46
CA ASN A 68 -15.15 -9.21 -10.85
C ASN A 68 -15.76 -10.42 -11.54
N ARG A 69 -16.66 -11.07 -10.82
CA ARG A 69 -17.41 -12.20 -11.36
C ARG A 69 -18.21 -11.76 -12.59
N GLY A 70 -17.95 -12.39 -13.73
CA GLY A 70 -18.68 -12.13 -14.97
C GLY A 70 -18.27 -10.86 -15.70
N ASP A 71 -17.15 -10.23 -15.34
CA ASP A 71 -16.57 -9.14 -16.12
C ASP A 71 -15.33 -9.56 -16.93
N ASN A 72 -15.12 -8.86 -18.04
CA ASN A 72 -13.95 -9.05 -18.90
C ASN A 72 -12.87 -7.98 -18.66
N GLN A 73 -13.05 -7.15 -17.62
CA GLN A 73 -12.11 -6.09 -17.28
C GLN A 73 -11.09 -6.60 -16.27
N SER A 74 -9.81 -6.31 -16.52
CA SER A 74 -8.73 -6.69 -15.61
C SER A 74 -8.18 -5.43 -14.95
N ARG A 75 -8.17 -5.40 -13.61
CA ARG A 75 -7.48 -4.35 -12.85
C ARG A 75 -6.05 -4.82 -12.57
N GLN A 76 -5.10 -3.89 -12.59
CA GLN A 76 -3.67 -4.17 -12.44
C GLN A 76 -3.08 -3.19 -11.44
N ASN A 77 -2.16 -3.69 -10.60
CA ASN A 77 -1.37 -2.95 -9.61
C ASN A 77 -2.14 -2.19 -8.52
N ILE A 78 -3.25 -1.53 -8.84
CA ILE A 78 -4.10 -0.72 -7.96
C ILE A 78 -5.56 -1.02 -8.29
N ALA A 79 -6.36 -1.36 -7.28
CA ALA A 79 -7.80 -1.51 -7.41
C ALA A 79 -8.52 -1.03 -6.16
N ALA A 80 -9.79 -0.65 -6.27
CA ALA A 80 -10.63 -0.30 -5.14
C ALA A 80 -11.83 -1.24 -5.03
N TRP A 81 -12.08 -1.76 -3.83
CA TRP A 81 -13.29 -2.49 -3.48
C TRP A 81 -14.33 -1.52 -2.96
N THR A 82 -15.50 -1.51 -3.60
CA THR A 82 -16.63 -0.62 -3.28
C THR A 82 -17.57 -1.19 -2.23
N GLY A 83 -17.32 -2.41 -1.74
CA GLY A 83 -18.30 -3.20 -0.99
C GLY A 83 -19.11 -4.16 -1.86
N ASN A 84 -19.17 -3.89 -3.16
CA ASN A 84 -19.87 -4.74 -4.12
C ASN A 84 -18.99 -5.30 -5.21
N ASP A 85 -18.12 -4.47 -5.78
CA ASP A 85 -17.27 -4.82 -6.90
C ASP A 85 -15.91 -4.11 -6.80
N TRP A 86 -14.90 -4.69 -7.45
CA TRP A 86 -13.63 -4.05 -7.75
C TRP A 86 -13.80 -3.02 -8.86
N SER A 87 -13.46 -1.77 -8.58
CA SER A 87 -13.34 -0.69 -9.55
C SER A 87 -11.87 -0.42 -9.88
N THR A 88 -11.63 -0.01 -11.13
CA THR A 88 -10.35 0.62 -11.52
C THR A 88 -10.32 2.08 -11.05
N LEU A 89 -9.12 2.59 -10.75
CA LEU A 89 -8.89 4.03 -10.54
C LEU A 89 -8.35 4.69 -11.83
N ALA A 90 -8.68 4.13 -13.01
CA ALA A 90 -8.08 4.48 -14.29
C ALA A 90 -6.54 4.38 -14.29
N ALA A 91 -5.95 3.56 -13.42
CA ALA A 91 -4.52 3.48 -13.25
C ALA A 91 -3.89 2.54 -14.29
N ILE A 92 -3.45 3.07 -15.43
CA ILE A 92 -2.46 2.36 -16.26
C ILE A 92 -1.08 2.65 -15.67
N VAL A 93 -0.57 1.72 -14.89
CA VAL A 93 0.75 1.85 -14.24
C VAL A 93 1.83 1.36 -15.21
N THR A 94 2.73 2.25 -15.60
CA THR A 94 3.85 1.89 -16.51
C THR A 94 5.11 1.65 -15.68
N PRO A 95 5.76 0.47 -15.80
CA PRO A 95 6.96 0.18 -15.03
C PRO A 95 8.15 1.07 -15.46
N THR A 96 9.13 1.22 -14.58
CA THR A 96 10.38 1.94 -14.91
C THR A 96 11.26 1.21 -15.92
N ASN A 97 10.97 -0.07 -16.18
CA ASN A 97 11.64 -0.91 -17.15
C ASN A 97 10.62 -1.92 -17.69
N GLN A 98 10.49 -2.03 -19.01
CA GLN A 98 9.57 -2.99 -19.67
C GLN A 98 9.83 -4.46 -19.32
N PHE A 99 10.99 -4.80 -18.75
CA PHE A 99 11.35 -6.15 -18.32
C PHE A 99 10.98 -6.48 -16.87
N VAL A 100 10.45 -5.52 -16.11
CA VAL A 100 10.08 -5.70 -14.70
C VAL A 100 8.64 -5.25 -14.51
N ASP A 101 7.86 -6.00 -13.73
CA ASP A 101 6.50 -5.58 -13.38
C ASP A 101 6.54 -4.31 -12.51
N ALA A 102 5.59 -3.41 -12.74
CA ALA A 102 5.38 -2.31 -11.82
C ALA A 102 4.97 -2.88 -10.44
N THR A 103 5.49 -2.30 -9.37
CA THR A 103 5.08 -2.64 -8.00
C THR A 103 4.57 -1.42 -7.27
N VAL A 104 3.58 -1.62 -6.41
CA VAL A 104 3.21 -0.68 -5.36
C VAL A 104 3.87 -1.14 -4.08
N ASP A 105 4.79 -0.32 -3.58
CA ASP A 105 5.61 -0.62 -2.42
C ASP A 105 5.09 0.07 -1.15
N ALA A 106 4.40 1.21 -1.28
CA ALA A 106 3.65 1.87 -0.22
C ALA A 106 2.32 2.45 -0.74
N MET A 107 1.31 2.47 0.13
CA MET A 107 0.00 3.03 -0.17
C MET A 107 -0.62 3.56 1.12
N GLU A 108 -1.07 4.81 1.12
CA GLU A 108 -1.77 5.39 2.27
C GLU A 108 -2.83 6.42 1.89
N MET A 109 -3.84 6.56 2.75
CA MET A 109 -4.85 7.62 2.63
C MET A 109 -4.47 8.80 3.53
N CYS A 110 -4.37 10.00 2.96
CA CYS A 110 -4.16 11.22 3.74
C CYS A 110 -5.01 12.36 3.18
N ASN A 111 -5.75 13.06 4.05
CA ASN A 111 -6.57 14.22 3.69
C ASN A 111 -7.54 13.98 2.51
N GLY A 112 -8.05 12.76 2.36
CA GLY A 112 -8.99 12.39 1.29
C GLY A 112 -8.34 11.94 -0.03
N GLU A 113 -7.03 12.09 -0.15
CA GLU A 113 -6.23 11.67 -1.31
C GLU A 113 -5.57 10.30 -1.02
N LEU A 114 -5.46 9.46 -2.06
CA LEU A 114 -4.72 8.21 -2.01
C LEU A 114 -3.29 8.45 -2.50
N TYR A 115 -2.29 8.18 -1.68
CA TYR A 115 -0.88 8.25 -2.04
C TYR A 115 -0.36 6.86 -2.34
N VAL A 116 0.43 6.73 -3.41
CA VAL A 116 0.98 5.46 -3.86
C VAL A 116 2.42 5.64 -4.29
N SER A 117 3.32 4.83 -3.75
CA SER A 117 4.72 4.80 -4.17
C SER A 117 5.17 3.41 -4.61
N GLY A 118 6.16 3.34 -5.50
CA GLY A 118 6.75 2.07 -5.91
C GLY A 118 7.64 2.11 -7.14
N SER A 119 7.66 1.05 -7.93
CA SER A 119 8.55 0.87 -9.09
C SER A 119 7.85 1.14 -10.43
N PHE A 120 7.37 2.37 -10.61
CA PHE A 120 6.70 2.79 -11.85
C PHE A 120 7.12 4.18 -12.30
N GLU A 121 7.06 4.42 -13.61
CA GLU A 121 7.45 5.68 -14.24
C GLU A 121 6.27 6.66 -14.36
N SER A 122 5.10 6.11 -14.69
CA SER A 122 3.87 6.85 -14.91
C SER A 122 2.64 6.08 -14.43
N ILE A 123 1.58 6.82 -14.16
CA ILE A 123 0.25 6.29 -13.87
C ILE A 123 -0.76 7.08 -14.69
N ASP A 124 -1.59 6.38 -15.46
CA ASP A 124 -2.58 7.00 -16.35
C ASP A 124 -1.96 8.08 -17.27
N SER A 125 -0.82 7.74 -17.87
CA SER A 125 0.00 8.64 -18.70
C SER A 125 0.60 9.87 -17.99
N VAL A 126 0.38 10.06 -16.69
CA VAL A 126 1.02 11.12 -15.89
C VAL A 126 2.38 10.63 -15.40
N ARG A 127 3.46 11.35 -15.74
CA ARG A 127 4.82 11.06 -15.25
C ARG A 127 4.91 11.39 -13.75
N VAL A 128 5.18 10.38 -12.93
CA VAL A 128 5.15 10.49 -11.46
C VAL A 128 6.42 10.00 -10.76
N ASP A 129 7.38 9.43 -11.49
CA ASP A 129 8.66 8.96 -10.94
C ASP A 129 8.50 8.03 -9.72
N GLY A 130 7.45 7.20 -9.75
CA GLY A 130 7.17 6.21 -8.73
C GLY A 130 6.53 6.79 -7.46
N PHE A 131 6.07 8.05 -7.48
CA PHE A 131 5.26 8.59 -6.40
C PHE A 131 4.09 9.46 -6.88
N ALA A 132 2.88 8.93 -6.72
CA ALA A 132 1.66 9.55 -7.20
C ALA A 132 0.65 9.77 -6.07
N LYS A 133 -0.25 10.72 -6.29
CA LYS A 133 -1.46 10.90 -5.50
C LYS A 133 -2.70 10.91 -6.38
N TRP A 134 -3.82 10.41 -5.86
CA TRP A 134 -5.12 10.42 -6.51
C TRP A 134 -6.11 11.25 -5.69
N ASP A 135 -6.65 12.30 -6.30
CA ASP A 135 -7.53 13.29 -5.68
C ASP A 135 -9.03 12.97 -5.80
N ARG A 136 -9.35 11.72 -6.14
CA ARG A 136 -10.68 11.22 -6.53
C ARG A 136 -11.08 11.44 -7.99
N THR A 137 -10.32 12.24 -8.74
CA THR A 137 -10.62 12.55 -10.14
C THR A 137 -9.47 12.23 -11.08
N ALA A 138 -8.24 12.53 -10.68
CA ALA A 138 -7.05 12.34 -11.51
C ALA A 138 -5.83 11.94 -10.67
N TRP A 139 -4.87 11.31 -11.34
CA TRP A 139 -3.55 11.08 -10.78
C TRP A 139 -2.65 12.30 -10.96
N GLN A 140 -1.83 12.58 -9.96
CA GLN A 140 -0.86 13.67 -9.98
C GLN A 140 0.48 13.19 -9.41
N ASN A 141 1.58 13.81 -9.83
CA ASN A 141 2.87 13.61 -9.20
C ASN A 141 2.80 14.15 -7.76
N ALA A 142 3.17 13.32 -6.77
CA ALA A 142 3.03 13.65 -5.36
C ALA A 142 4.24 14.39 -4.78
N ALA A 143 5.45 14.20 -5.32
CA ALA A 143 6.68 14.90 -4.91
C ALA A 143 7.88 14.51 -5.78
N ALA A 144 8.98 15.25 -5.63
CA ALA A 144 10.27 14.87 -6.22
C ALA A 144 10.97 13.70 -5.50
N VAL A 145 10.62 13.40 -4.24
CA VAL A 145 11.25 12.32 -3.47
C VAL A 145 10.27 11.18 -3.31
N LYS A 146 10.64 10.01 -3.82
CA LYS A 146 9.86 8.78 -3.71
C LYS A 146 10.05 8.12 -2.33
N PRO A 147 8.99 8.03 -1.50
CA PRO A 147 9.09 7.33 -0.24
C PRO A 147 9.03 5.80 -0.42
N THR A 148 9.79 5.07 0.38
CA THR A 148 9.81 3.60 0.45
C THR A 148 8.71 3.04 1.34
N ASP A 149 8.20 3.86 2.26
CA ASP A 149 7.08 3.54 3.14
C ASP A 149 6.37 4.84 3.55
N LEU A 150 5.09 4.74 3.90
CA LEU A 150 4.23 5.87 4.26
C LEU A 150 3.55 5.60 5.60
N ALA A 151 3.38 6.65 6.40
CA ALA A 151 2.58 6.59 7.63
C ALA A 151 1.81 7.90 7.81
N VAL A 152 0.63 7.84 8.43
CA VAL A 152 -0.24 9.00 8.64
C VAL A 152 -0.55 9.16 10.12
N ASP A 153 -0.52 10.39 10.61
CA ASP A 153 -1.04 10.78 11.91
C ASP A 153 -1.88 12.06 11.77
N GLY A 154 -3.19 11.94 12.00
CA GLY A 154 -4.14 13.01 11.75
C GLY A 154 -4.12 13.48 10.29
N SER A 155 -3.82 14.76 10.08
CA SER A 155 -3.73 15.38 8.75
C SER A 155 -2.32 15.41 8.17
N THR A 156 -1.34 14.83 8.87
CA THR A 156 0.06 14.83 8.46
C THR A 156 0.43 13.44 7.96
N MET A 157 1.01 13.37 6.78
CA MET A 157 1.62 12.15 6.28
C MET A 157 3.14 12.27 6.34
N TYR A 158 3.77 11.15 6.65
CA TYR A 158 5.21 10.95 6.72
C TYR A 158 5.61 9.93 5.68
N GLY A 159 6.79 10.12 5.10
CA GLY A 159 7.39 9.20 4.14
C GLY A 159 8.81 8.84 4.54
N ALA A 160 9.12 7.54 4.58
CA ALA A 160 10.48 7.05 4.70
C ALA A 160 11.19 7.17 3.35
N THR A 161 12.43 7.64 3.34
CA THR A 161 13.23 7.82 2.13
C THR A 161 14.66 7.35 2.37
N GLU A 162 15.47 7.36 1.32
CA GLU A 162 16.92 7.12 1.42
C GLU A 162 17.65 8.23 2.19
N LEU A 163 17.07 9.43 2.25
CA LEU A 163 17.62 10.62 2.88
C LEU A 163 16.94 10.96 4.23
N GLY A 164 16.22 9.99 4.81
CA GLY A 164 15.54 10.14 6.09
C GLY A 164 14.03 10.18 5.95
N ILE A 165 13.36 10.98 6.78
CA ILE A 165 11.89 11.13 6.74
C ILE A 165 11.51 12.49 6.18
N VAL A 166 10.55 12.45 5.26
CA VAL A 166 9.83 13.62 4.77
C VAL A 166 8.44 13.66 5.39
N SER A 167 7.86 14.84 5.54
CA SER A 167 6.46 15.00 5.93
C SER A 167 5.74 15.92 4.97
N ILE A 168 4.44 15.69 4.77
CA ILE A 168 3.55 16.60 4.08
C ILE A 168 2.47 17.08 5.04
N GLY A 169 2.45 18.39 5.25
CA GLY A 169 1.36 19.13 5.88
C GLY A 169 0.95 20.28 4.97
N TYR A 170 -0.35 20.48 4.77
CA TYR A 170 -0.88 21.56 3.93
C TYR A 170 -0.33 21.59 2.48
N GLY A 171 0.00 20.42 1.92
CA GLY A 171 0.32 20.29 0.50
C GLY A 171 1.79 20.51 0.10
N GLN A 172 2.72 20.63 1.05
CA GLN A 172 4.16 20.76 0.76
C GLN A 172 4.99 19.73 1.53
N TRP A 173 5.91 19.06 0.83
CA TRP A 173 6.85 18.11 1.44
C TRP A 173 8.05 18.83 2.05
N SER A 174 8.39 18.49 3.28
CA SER A 174 9.57 18.98 3.99
C SER A 174 10.37 17.81 4.57
N ILE A 175 11.70 17.91 4.51
CA ILE A 175 12.59 17.02 5.25
C ILE A 175 12.45 17.36 6.73
N LEU A 176 12.36 16.33 7.58
CA LEU A 176 12.40 16.52 9.02
C LEU A 176 13.86 16.65 9.48
N GLU A 177 14.27 17.87 9.85
CA GLU A 177 15.63 18.22 10.26
C GLU A 177 15.95 17.88 11.73
N PRO A 178 17.19 17.47 12.09
CA PRO A 178 18.35 17.28 11.23
C PRO A 178 18.17 16.02 10.37
N GLY A 179 18.15 16.20 9.05
CA GLY A 179 17.83 15.16 8.08
C GLY A 179 18.57 13.86 8.39
N ALA A 180 17.86 12.74 8.46
CA ALA A 180 18.51 11.47 8.69
C ALA A 180 19.26 11.05 7.42
N SER A 181 20.59 11.11 7.41
CA SER A 181 21.42 10.52 6.34
C SER A 181 21.43 8.97 6.38
N MET A 182 20.32 8.38 6.78
CA MET A 182 20.12 6.97 7.04
C MET A 182 18.85 6.53 6.32
N ARG A 183 18.95 5.48 5.51
CA ARG A 183 17.80 4.89 4.83
C ARG A 183 16.83 4.32 5.85
N VAL A 184 15.64 4.89 5.91
CA VAL A 184 14.54 4.38 6.73
C VAL A 184 13.76 3.36 5.90
N ASN A 185 13.53 2.17 6.48
CA ASN A 185 12.90 1.06 5.75
C ASN A 185 11.39 1.01 5.97
N ARG A 186 10.95 1.19 7.21
CA ARG A 186 9.54 1.17 7.59
C ARG A 186 9.26 2.27 8.59
N ILE A 187 8.07 2.85 8.54
CA ILE A 187 7.66 3.90 9.48
C ILE A 187 6.26 3.68 10.03
N VAL A 188 6.04 4.21 11.23
CA VAL A 188 4.72 4.33 11.87
C VAL A 188 4.65 5.69 12.54
N ALA A 189 3.51 6.37 12.46
CA ALA A 189 3.29 7.65 13.11
C ALA A 189 2.13 7.53 14.10
N ILE A 190 2.29 8.12 15.29
CA ILE A 190 1.28 8.16 16.35
C ILE A 190 1.57 9.32 17.30
N ASP A 191 0.55 10.10 17.67
CA ASP A 191 0.66 11.20 18.64
C ASP A 191 1.79 12.19 18.31
N SER A 192 1.94 12.52 17.03
CA SER A 192 2.99 13.36 16.44
C SER A 192 4.41 12.85 16.65
N ILE A 193 4.55 11.55 16.95
CA ILE A 193 5.82 10.84 17.06
C ILE A 193 5.93 9.87 15.89
N VAL A 194 7.06 9.91 15.18
CA VAL A 194 7.34 8.97 14.10
C VAL A 194 8.36 7.95 14.58
N TYR A 195 8.07 6.68 14.37
CA TYR A 195 8.98 5.57 14.59
C TYR A 195 9.45 5.07 13.24
N GLY A 196 10.73 4.73 13.12
CA GLY A 196 11.33 4.25 11.89
C GLY A 196 12.34 3.14 12.15
N THR A 197 12.46 2.19 11.23
CA THR A 197 13.50 1.17 11.28
C THR A 197 14.67 1.52 10.37
N VAL A 198 15.89 1.34 10.87
CA VAL A 198 17.13 1.42 10.08
C VAL A 198 17.97 0.19 10.38
N GLY A 199 18.14 -0.67 9.38
CA GLY A 199 18.68 -2.01 9.61
C GLY A 199 17.85 -2.76 10.65
N ALA A 200 18.49 -3.19 11.73
CA ALA A 200 17.83 -3.90 12.84
C ALA A 200 17.46 -2.99 14.03
N ASP A 201 17.65 -1.67 13.89
CA ASP A 201 17.42 -0.70 14.96
C ASP A 201 16.08 0.00 14.79
N ILE A 202 15.42 0.30 15.91
CA ILE A 202 14.25 1.18 15.95
C ILE A 202 14.69 2.56 16.42
N PHE A 203 14.30 3.55 15.65
CA PHE A 203 14.48 4.95 15.96
C PHE A 203 13.13 5.63 16.19
N ARG A 204 13.13 6.66 17.03
CA ARG A 204 12.00 7.54 17.28
C ARG A 204 12.39 8.97 16.94
N TRP A 205 11.58 9.63 16.12
CA TRP A 205 11.64 11.04 15.84
C TRP A 205 10.70 11.82 16.75
N ARG A 206 11.26 12.76 17.50
CA ARG A 206 10.48 13.71 18.32
C ARG A 206 11.31 14.97 18.50
N TYR A 207 10.67 16.14 18.44
CA TYR A 207 11.33 17.44 18.67
C TYR A 207 12.58 17.64 17.81
N ASN A 208 12.51 17.34 16.51
CA ASN A 208 13.63 17.49 15.59
C ASN A 208 14.86 16.68 15.99
N THR A 209 14.68 15.49 16.57
CA THR A 209 15.80 14.60 16.93
C THR A 209 15.46 13.14 16.71
N TRP A 210 16.40 12.41 16.10
CA TRP A 210 16.36 10.96 15.98
C TRP A 210 17.02 10.34 17.20
N ARG A 211 16.28 9.49 17.90
CA ARG A 211 16.81 8.71 19.02
C ARG A 211 16.59 7.24 18.76
N LYS A 212 17.67 6.46 18.74
CA LYS A 212 17.60 5.01 18.81
C LYS A 212 16.96 4.60 20.13
N ILE A 213 15.94 3.75 20.07
CA ILE A 213 15.21 3.28 21.25
C ILE A 213 15.31 1.76 21.44
N ALA A 214 15.65 1.01 20.39
CA ALA A 214 15.84 -0.44 20.47
C ALA A 214 16.76 -0.95 19.34
N SER A 215 17.28 -2.16 19.54
CA SER A 215 17.97 -2.98 18.55
C SER A 215 17.45 -4.40 18.64
N PHE A 216 17.34 -5.06 17.50
CA PHE A 216 17.16 -6.51 17.45
C PHE A 216 18.44 -7.16 16.93
N THR A 217 18.88 -8.21 17.60
CA THR A 217 19.84 -9.15 17.02
C THR A 217 19.04 -10.33 16.47
N ARG A 218 19.28 -10.70 15.20
CA ARG A 218 18.83 -12.00 14.70
C ARG A 218 19.52 -13.07 15.54
N THR A 219 18.75 -13.84 16.30
CA THR A 219 19.27 -14.99 17.07
C THR A 219 19.35 -16.26 16.24
N ASP A 220 18.94 -16.23 14.97
CA ASP A 220 19.10 -17.34 14.04
C ASP A 220 20.43 -17.20 13.30
N GLY A 221 21.40 -18.06 13.64
CA GLY A 221 22.73 -18.17 13.02
C GLY A 221 22.72 -18.63 11.56
N GLY A 222 21.80 -18.13 10.73
CA GLY A 222 21.78 -18.36 9.28
C GLY A 222 22.56 -17.27 8.56
N GLN A 223 23.69 -17.66 7.96
CA GLN A 223 24.45 -16.85 7.00
C GLN A 223 23.59 -16.54 5.75
N PRO A 224 23.86 -15.41 5.05
CA PRO A 224 23.08 -14.93 3.92
C PRO A 224 23.00 -15.88 2.73
#